data_AF-A0A2N9P716-F1
#
_entry.id   AF-A0A2N9P716-F1
#
_cell.length_a   1.000
_cell.length_b   1.000
_cell.length_c   1.000
_cell.angle_alpha   90.00
_cell.angle_beta   90.00
_cell.angle_gamma   90.00
#
_symmetry.space_group_name_H-M   'P 1'
#
loop_
_entity.id
_entity.type
_entity.pdbx_description
1 polymer ?
#
loop_
_entity_poly.entity_id
_entity_poly.type
_entity_poly.pdbx_seq_one_letter_code
_entity_poly.pdbx_strand_id
1 'polypeptide(L)'
;MILIEDLDGAESVLYPLRELQSKKKITKTVVHKDKKGQSQTIHLTVEGPLCVSGCTTQESIYEDNSNRSFLLYIDESEIQDEKIMAYQRQLSAGKINHEQEHQTRELLKNCQRLLKTVSVRNPFAEFLTLPQSVFKPRRTNAHYLQFIEAITFYKQYQKFHHIDKETGEEYIETSIEDIQEANELIKEVLLRKSDTITGASRNYLENLKIYLQEQNQTTFTSYEIRRKLRLTKTTQWRYHQQLLENNHLKKVKKKGEPTQYYEITNPNEYKELEAQISQALQECIDQINRSTVQESSTTKTERTKKTKSVS
;
A
#
# COMPACT_ATOMS: atom_id res chain seq x y z
N MET A 1 -14.55 -1.85 11.82
CA MET A 1 -14.15 -1.59 10.42
C MET A 1 -15.38 -1.19 9.65
N ILE A 2 -15.33 -0.12 8.86
CA ILE A 2 -16.39 0.25 7.92
C ILE A 2 -15.96 -0.23 6.54
N LEU A 3 -16.84 -0.99 5.88
CA LEU A 3 -16.67 -1.47 4.52
C LEU A 3 -17.64 -0.70 3.62
N ILE A 4 -17.13 -0.12 2.54
CA ILE A 4 -17.90 0.59 1.53
C ILE A 4 -17.75 -0.19 0.23
N GLU A 5 -18.79 -0.91 -0.18
CA GLU A 5 -18.74 -1.78 -1.36
C GLU A 5 -18.60 -1.00 -2.68
N ASP A 6 -19.22 0.17 -2.75
CA ASP A 6 -19.10 1.07 -3.90
C ASP A 6 -18.87 2.50 -3.43
N LEU A 7 -17.63 2.96 -3.57
CA LEU A 7 -17.23 4.31 -3.22
C LEU A 7 -17.79 5.35 -4.21
N ASP A 8 -18.09 4.96 -5.44
CA ASP A 8 -18.55 5.85 -6.51
C ASP A 8 -19.98 6.33 -6.21
N GLY A 9 -20.82 5.48 -5.60
CA GLY A 9 -22.13 5.85 -5.10
C GLY A 9 -22.13 6.67 -3.80
N ALA A 10 -20.98 6.80 -3.12
CA ALA A 10 -20.87 7.35 -1.78
C ALA A 10 -20.26 8.77 -1.71
N GLU A 11 -20.22 9.51 -2.82
CA GLU A 11 -19.51 10.80 -2.92
C GLU A 11 -19.83 11.79 -1.78
N SER A 12 -21.09 11.88 -1.39
CA SER A 12 -21.58 12.77 -0.33
C SER A 12 -20.98 12.49 1.06
N VAL A 13 -20.48 11.27 1.29
CA VAL A 13 -19.94 10.81 2.58
C VAL A 13 -18.40 10.92 2.62
N LEU A 14 -17.75 11.11 1.47
CA LEU A 14 -16.29 11.12 1.37
C LEU A 14 -15.62 12.28 2.08
N TYR A 15 -16.26 13.45 2.13
CA TYR A 15 -15.71 14.60 2.84
C TYR A 15 -15.73 14.38 4.37
N PRO A 16 -16.86 14.00 4.99
CA PRO A 16 -16.87 13.56 6.39
C PRO A 16 -15.88 12.43 6.69
N LEU A 17 -15.77 11.43 5.81
CA LEU A 17 -14.81 10.33 5.99
C LEU A 17 -13.36 10.81 6.00
N ARG A 18 -12.98 11.74 5.10
CA ARG A 18 -11.65 12.36 5.11
C ARG A 18 -11.36 13.10 6.40
N GLU A 19 -12.34 13.82 6.94
CA GLU A 19 -12.19 14.53 8.20
C GLU A 19 -11.98 13.54 9.35
N LEU A 20 -12.75 12.45 9.39
CA LEU A 20 -12.59 11.40 10.38
C LEU A 20 -11.24 10.69 10.29
N GLN A 21 -10.78 10.36 9.07
CA GLN A 21 -9.46 9.75 8.85
C GLN A 21 -8.33 10.66 9.30
N SER A 22 -8.43 11.97 9.02
CA SER A 22 -7.35 12.92 9.32
C SER A 22 -7.35 13.38 10.77
N LYS A 23 -8.53 13.63 11.37
CA LYS A 23 -8.67 14.20 12.72
C LYS A 23 -9.05 13.18 13.79
N LYS A 24 -9.36 11.93 13.41
CA LYS A 24 -9.90 10.87 14.29
C LYS A 24 -11.22 11.22 15.01
N LYS A 25 -11.83 12.34 14.62
CA LYS A 25 -13.13 12.82 15.10
C LYS A 25 -13.88 13.57 14.01
N ILE A 26 -15.21 13.44 14.00
CA ILE A 26 -16.12 14.31 13.26
C ILE A 26 -16.94 15.09 14.28
N THR A 27 -17.10 16.39 14.06
CA THR A 27 -18.04 17.20 14.83
C THR A 27 -19.11 17.75 13.90
N LYS A 28 -20.38 17.45 14.19
CA LYS A 28 -21.53 18.03 13.50
C LYS A 28 -22.30 18.93 14.44
N THR A 29 -22.47 20.18 14.02
CA THR A 29 -23.30 21.14 14.76
C THR A 29 -24.76 20.98 14.32
N VAL A 30 -25.66 20.71 15.26
CA VAL A 30 -27.10 20.60 15.02
C VAL A 30 -27.85 21.56 15.94
N VAL A 31 -28.92 22.15 15.41
CA VAL A 31 -29.82 22.98 16.21
C VAL A 31 -30.93 22.09 16.74
N HIS A 32 -31.00 21.95 18.06
CA HIS A 32 -32.04 21.21 18.75
C HIS A 32 -32.98 22.21 19.43
N LYS A 33 -34.30 22.02 19.29
CA LYS A 33 -35.28 22.81 20.03
C LYS A 33 -35.60 22.10 21.33
N ASP A 34 -35.35 22.76 22.45
CA ASP A 34 -35.76 22.25 23.76
C ASP A 34 -37.30 22.26 23.89
N LYS A 35 -37.86 21.56 24.88
CA LYS A 35 -39.31 21.46 25.16
C LYS A 35 -40.00 22.82 25.32
N LYS A 36 -39.22 23.88 25.58
CA LYS A 36 -39.66 25.28 25.70
C LYS A 36 -39.60 26.09 24.38
N GLY A 37 -39.24 25.46 23.26
CA GLY A 37 -39.19 26.08 21.93
C GLY A 37 -37.94 26.91 21.63
N GLN A 38 -37.00 27.02 22.57
CA GLN A 38 -35.73 27.72 22.35
C GLN A 38 -34.75 26.85 21.57
N SER A 39 -34.14 27.42 20.52
CA SER A 39 -33.10 26.78 19.73
C SER A 39 -31.79 26.75 20.51
N GLN A 40 -31.28 25.56 20.81
CA GLN A 40 -29.95 25.35 21.35
C GLN A 40 -29.05 24.71 20.30
N THR A 41 -27.84 25.26 20.14
CA THR A 41 -26.82 24.70 19.26
C THR A 41 -26.07 23.61 20.01
N ILE A 42 -26.18 22.37 19.54
CA ILE A 42 -25.50 21.21 20.12
C ILE A 42 -24.41 20.75 19.15
N HIS A 43 -23.20 20.55 19.65
CA HIS A 43 -22.11 19.94 18.90
C HIS A 43 -22.10 18.43 19.17
N LEU A 44 -22.46 17.63 18.16
CA LEU A 44 -22.34 16.19 18.19
C LEU A 44 -20.93 15.82 17.72
N THR A 45 -20.06 15.41 18.65
CA THR A 45 -18.73 14.89 18.33
C THR A 45 -18.75 13.38 18.40
N VAL A 46 -18.30 12.74 17.32
CA VAL A 46 -18.05 11.30 17.25
C VAL A 46 -16.55 11.12 17.12
N GLU A 47 -15.95 10.46 18.11
CA GLU A 47 -14.55 10.03 18.09
C GLU A 47 -14.49 8.56 17.69
N GLY A 48 -13.43 8.17 16.99
CA GLY A 48 -13.16 6.76 16.77
C GLY A 48 -11.70 6.47 16.49
N PRO A 49 -11.23 5.24 16.75
CA PRO A 49 -10.40 4.57 15.78
C PRO A 49 -11.33 4.01 14.69
N LEU A 50 -11.32 4.61 13.50
CA LEU A 50 -12.05 4.10 12.35
C LEU A 50 -11.09 3.54 11.30
N CYS A 51 -11.13 2.23 11.11
CA CYS A 51 -10.58 1.59 9.91
C CYS A 51 -11.67 1.58 8.82
N VAL A 52 -11.37 2.18 7.67
CA VAL A 52 -12.25 2.25 6.49
C VAL A 52 -11.61 1.50 5.35
N SER A 53 -12.35 0.60 4.72
CA SER A 53 -12.00 0.01 3.43
C SER A 53 -13.12 0.31 2.44
N GLY A 54 -12.75 0.70 1.23
CA GLY A 54 -13.69 1.01 0.17
C GLY A 54 -13.24 0.39 -1.14
N CYS A 55 -14.19 -0.09 -1.94
CA CYS A 55 -13.94 -0.55 -3.29
C CYS A 55 -14.45 0.50 -4.29
N THR A 56 -13.71 0.73 -5.37
CA THR A 56 -14.10 1.65 -6.45
C THR A 56 -13.69 1.05 -7.79
N THR A 57 -14.47 1.34 -8.83
CA THR A 57 -14.11 1.01 -10.20
C THR A 57 -13.31 2.13 -10.88
N GLN A 58 -13.20 3.29 -10.22
CA GLN A 58 -12.62 4.50 -10.77
C GLN A 58 -11.31 4.84 -10.07
N GLU A 59 -10.20 4.50 -10.71
CA GLU A 59 -8.87 4.79 -10.18
C GLU A 59 -8.53 6.29 -10.14
N SER A 60 -9.14 7.09 -11.01
CA SER A 60 -8.95 8.55 -11.07
C SER A 60 -9.77 9.31 -10.02
N ILE A 61 -10.68 8.62 -9.32
CA ILE A 61 -11.56 9.21 -8.34
C ILE A 61 -10.77 9.41 -7.04
N TYR A 62 -10.24 10.64 -6.94
CA TYR A 62 -9.62 11.32 -5.80
C TYR A 62 -8.14 11.05 -5.52
N GLU A 63 -7.26 11.80 -6.19
CA GLU A 63 -5.86 12.01 -5.78
C GLU A 63 -5.76 12.29 -4.27
N ASP A 64 -6.71 13.05 -3.71
CA ASP A 64 -6.75 13.34 -2.29
C ASP A 64 -6.99 12.11 -1.39
N ASN A 65 -7.85 11.17 -1.77
CA ASN A 65 -8.17 9.99 -0.95
C ASN A 65 -7.19 8.84 -1.18
N SER A 66 -6.77 8.64 -2.44
CA SER A 66 -5.73 7.68 -2.82
C SER A 66 -4.44 7.92 -2.01
N ASN A 67 -4.06 9.19 -1.83
CA ASN A 67 -2.90 9.57 -1.05
C ASN A 67 -3.05 9.37 0.47
N ARG A 68 -4.25 9.06 0.97
CA ARG A 68 -4.56 8.78 2.40
C ARG A 68 -4.87 7.30 2.65
N SER A 69 -4.77 6.47 1.61
CA SER A 69 -5.15 5.05 1.66
C SER A 69 -4.03 4.19 1.06
N PHE A 70 -3.97 2.93 1.49
CA PHE A 70 -3.26 1.90 0.73
C PHE A 70 -4.14 1.49 -0.45
N LEU A 71 -3.60 1.56 -1.67
CA LEU A 71 -4.30 1.11 -2.86
C LEU A 71 -3.92 -0.33 -3.12
N LEU A 72 -4.93 -1.20 -3.08
CA LEU A 72 -4.79 -2.61 -3.43
C LEU A 72 -5.53 -2.82 -4.75
N TYR A 73 -4.87 -3.53 -5.66
CA TYR A 73 -5.42 -3.88 -6.96
C TYR A 73 -5.82 -5.34 -6.95
N ILE A 74 -6.85 -5.68 -7.72
CA ILE A 74 -7.24 -7.06 -7.93
C ILE A 74 -6.17 -7.71 -8.81
N ASP A 75 -5.71 -8.90 -8.41
CA ASP A 75 -4.88 -9.75 -9.24
C ASP A 75 -5.74 -10.37 -10.34
N GLU A 76 -5.61 -9.84 -11.56
CA GLU A 76 -6.28 -10.29 -12.78
C GLU A 76 -5.42 -11.28 -13.60
N SER A 77 -4.43 -11.92 -12.97
CA SER A 77 -3.60 -12.92 -13.65
C SER A 77 -4.35 -14.21 -13.97
N GLU A 78 -3.99 -14.84 -15.10
CA GLU A 78 -4.60 -16.11 -15.52
C GLU A 78 -4.46 -17.21 -14.45
N ILE A 79 -3.32 -17.22 -13.73
CA ILE A 79 -3.05 -18.17 -12.65
C ILE A 79 -4.04 -17.98 -11.50
N GLN A 80 -4.34 -16.73 -11.15
CA GLN A 80 -5.28 -16.42 -10.07
C GLN A 80 -6.72 -16.75 -10.48
N ASP A 81 -7.11 -16.43 -11.72
CA ASP A 81 -8.41 -16.80 -12.27
C ASP A 81 -8.61 -18.33 -12.27
N GLU A 82 -7.59 -19.09 -12.67
CA GLU A 82 -7.63 -20.56 -12.63
C GLU A 82 -7.81 -21.10 -11.20
N LYS A 83 -7.13 -20.52 -10.20
CA LYS A 83 -7.31 -20.90 -8.80
C LYS A 83 -8.74 -20.63 -8.32
N ILE A 84 -9.31 -19.48 -8.66
CA ILE A 84 -10.68 -19.13 -8.30
C ILE A 84 -11.67 -20.12 -8.93
N MET A 85 -11.53 -20.39 -10.23
CA MET A 85 -12.37 -21.37 -10.93
C MET A 85 -12.19 -22.80 -10.41
N ALA A 86 -10.97 -23.18 -10.03
CA ALA A 86 -10.70 -24.48 -9.40
C ALA A 86 -11.43 -24.60 -8.05
N TYR A 87 -11.36 -23.56 -7.21
CA TYR A 87 -12.07 -23.52 -5.93
C TYR A 87 -13.59 -23.59 -6.12
N GLN A 88 -14.16 -22.80 -7.04
CA GLN A 88 -15.60 -22.85 -7.35
C GLN A 88 -16.05 -24.25 -7.80
N ARG A 89 -15.26 -24.92 -8.63
CA ARG A 89 -15.51 -26.32 -9.04
C ARG A 89 -15.43 -27.28 -7.87
N GLN A 90 -14.45 -27.14 -6.97
CA GLN A 90 -14.33 -27.97 -5.77
C GLN A 90 -15.51 -27.76 -4.81
N LEU A 91 -15.95 -26.51 -4.64
CA LEU A 91 -17.11 -26.15 -3.83
C LEU A 91 -18.38 -26.81 -4.39
N SER A 92 -18.62 -26.67 -5.70
CA SER A 92 -19.76 -27.30 -6.37
C SER A 92 -19.69 -28.84 -6.33
N ALA A 93 -18.49 -29.41 -6.32
CA ALA A 93 -18.27 -30.85 -6.17
C ALA A 93 -18.35 -31.36 -4.72
N GLY A 94 -18.59 -30.48 -3.73
CA GLY A 94 -18.65 -30.85 -2.32
C GLY A 94 -17.32 -31.32 -1.72
N LYS A 95 -16.19 -30.95 -2.33
CA LYS A 95 -14.83 -31.35 -1.89
C LYS A 95 -14.20 -30.39 -0.89
N ILE A 96 -14.86 -29.28 -0.59
CA ILE A 96 -14.37 -28.26 0.34
C ILE A 96 -14.65 -28.69 1.78
N ASN A 97 -13.62 -28.60 2.62
CA ASN A 97 -13.73 -28.86 4.05
C ASN A 97 -14.13 -27.59 4.80
N HIS A 98 -15.44 -27.36 4.94
CA HIS A 98 -15.97 -26.20 5.66
C HIS A 98 -15.57 -26.16 7.14
N GLU A 99 -15.33 -27.32 7.77
CA GLU A 99 -14.87 -27.37 9.16
C GLU A 99 -13.46 -26.78 9.28
N GLN A 100 -12.57 -27.11 8.34
CA GLN A 100 -11.22 -26.54 8.30
C GLN A 100 -11.25 -25.02 8.03
N GLU A 101 -12.13 -24.55 7.14
CA GLU A 101 -12.32 -23.11 6.89
C GLU A 101 -12.77 -22.37 8.16
N HIS A 102 -13.73 -22.96 8.87
CA HIS A 102 -14.23 -22.43 10.13
C HIS A 102 -13.12 -22.40 11.19
N GLN A 103 -12.37 -23.49 11.37
CA GLN A 103 -11.25 -23.56 12.30
C GLN A 103 -10.18 -22.53 12.00
N THR A 104 -9.84 -22.34 10.72
CA THR A 104 -8.86 -21.34 10.28
C THR A 104 -9.36 -19.92 10.57
N ARG A 105 -10.65 -19.66 10.32
CA ARG A 105 -11.27 -18.37 10.64
C ARG A 105 -11.25 -18.09 12.14
N GLU A 106 -11.60 -19.07 12.97
CA GLU A 106 -11.58 -18.92 14.42
C GLU A 106 -10.15 -18.75 14.95
N LEU A 107 -9.16 -19.44 14.38
CA LEU A 107 -7.76 -19.22 14.69
C LEU A 107 -7.36 -17.76 14.45
N LEU A 108 -7.66 -17.20 13.27
CA LEU A 108 -7.32 -15.81 12.93
C LEU A 108 -8.01 -14.79 13.86
N LYS A 109 -9.29 -15.01 14.19
CA LYS A 109 -10.02 -14.19 15.16
C LYS A 109 -9.37 -14.25 16.54
N ASN A 110 -9.02 -15.45 17.01
CA ASN A 110 -8.41 -15.64 18.31
C ASN A 110 -7.01 -15.01 18.36
N CYS A 111 -6.21 -15.12 17.29
CA CYS A 111 -4.93 -14.42 17.18
C CYS A 111 -5.11 -12.90 17.34
N GLN A 112 -6.09 -12.29 16.67
CA GLN A 112 -6.36 -10.86 16.83
C GLN A 112 -6.83 -10.49 18.25
N ARG A 113 -7.66 -11.33 18.88
CA ARG A 113 -8.17 -11.10 20.25
C ARG A 113 -7.09 -11.18 21.32
N LEU A 114 -5.99 -11.89 21.05
CA LEU A 114 -4.88 -12.01 21.99
C LEU A 114 -3.96 -10.79 21.96
N LEU A 115 -4.01 -9.93 20.94
CA LEU A 115 -3.16 -8.74 20.87
C LEU A 115 -3.46 -7.80 22.04
N LYS A 116 -2.41 -7.39 22.75
CA LYS A 116 -2.49 -6.41 23.83
C LYS A 116 -2.22 -5.01 23.29
N THR A 117 -2.81 -4.02 23.94
CA THR A 117 -2.51 -2.62 23.69
C THR A 117 -1.12 -2.33 24.25
N VAL A 118 -0.14 -2.11 23.37
CA VAL A 118 1.24 -1.77 23.71
C VAL A 118 1.73 -0.67 22.79
N SER A 119 2.58 0.22 23.29
CA SER A 119 3.18 1.28 22.48
C SER A 119 4.30 0.72 21.61
N VAL A 120 4.41 1.18 20.37
CA VAL A 120 5.50 0.77 19.46
C VAL A 120 6.44 1.95 19.27
N ARG A 121 7.74 1.73 19.50
CA ARG A 121 8.79 2.72 19.25
C ARG A 121 9.72 2.21 18.16
N ASN A 122 9.91 3.00 17.11
CA ASN A 122 10.83 2.65 16.03
C ASN A 122 12.15 3.41 16.20
N PRO A 123 13.21 2.79 16.77
CA PRO A 123 14.51 3.46 16.94
C PRO A 123 15.17 3.81 15.60
N PHE A 124 14.76 3.15 14.51
CA PHE A 124 15.32 3.34 13.19
C PHE A 124 14.56 4.37 12.34
N ALA A 125 13.49 4.98 12.87
CA ALA A 125 12.59 5.85 12.10
C ALA A 125 13.31 7.00 11.37
N GLU A 126 14.36 7.55 11.96
CA GLU A 126 15.12 8.68 11.38
C GLU A 126 15.96 8.28 10.15
N PHE A 127 16.32 6.99 10.03
CA PHE A 127 17.08 6.46 8.89
C PHE A 127 16.20 6.00 7.73
N LEU A 128 14.89 5.89 7.95
CA LEU A 128 13.93 5.43 6.96
C LEU A 128 13.57 6.56 6.00
N THR A 129 14.19 6.53 4.82
CA THR A 129 13.93 7.51 3.76
C THR A 129 13.26 6.84 2.56
N LEU A 130 12.29 7.53 1.96
CA LEU A 130 11.63 7.03 0.75
C LEU A 130 12.37 7.49 -0.52
N PRO A 131 12.35 6.66 -1.59
CA PRO A 131 12.91 7.05 -2.88
C PRO A 131 12.20 8.29 -3.46
N GLN A 132 12.97 9.13 -4.18
CA GLN A 132 12.46 10.36 -4.79
C GLN A 132 11.42 10.12 -5.91
N SER A 133 11.37 8.91 -6.47
CA SER A 133 10.38 8.50 -7.46
C SER A 133 8.96 8.38 -6.89
N VAL A 134 8.81 8.31 -5.56
CA VAL A 134 7.51 8.14 -4.90
C VAL A 134 6.73 9.46 -4.92
N PHE A 135 5.51 9.41 -5.45
CA PHE A 135 4.62 10.57 -5.41
C PHE A 135 4.19 10.92 -3.98
N LYS A 136 4.09 12.22 -3.70
CA LYS A 136 3.64 12.80 -2.42
C LYS A 136 4.38 12.21 -1.20
N PRO A 137 5.71 12.35 -1.13
CA PRO A 137 6.56 11.63 -0.17
C PRO A 137 6.17 11.83 1.30
N ARG A 138 5.63 13.00 1.68
CA ARG A 138 5.23 13.29 3.06
C ARG A 138 4.13 12.36 3.60
N ARG A 139 3.10 12.07 2.80
CA ARG A 139 2.01 11.17 3.24
C ARG A 139 2.44 9.72 3.18
N THR A 140 3.16 9.34 2.12
CA THR A 140 3.68 7.99 1.96
C THR A 140 4.67 7.63 3.07
N ASN A 141 5.48 8.58 3.54
CA ASN A 141 6.38 8.35 4.68
C ASN A 141 5.61 8.03 5.97
N ALA A 142 4.54 8.77 6.26
CA ALA A 142 3.69 8.48 7.42
C ALA A 142 3.06 7.08 7.33
N HIS A 143 2.56 6.70 6.15
CA HIS A 143 2.02 5.35 5.94
C HIS A 143 3.09 4.26 6.08
N TYR A 144 4.30 4.51 5.58
CA TYR A 144 5.41 3.57 5.65
C TYR A 144 5.82 3.31 7.12
N LEU A 145 5.99 4.36 7.91
CA LEU A 145 6.28 4.24 9.34
C LEU A 145 5.17 3.50 10.10
N GLN A 146 3.90 3.88 9.86
CA GLN A 146 2.74 3.21 10.47
C GLN A 146 2.63 1.73 10.08
N PHE A 147 3.03 1.38 8.86
CA PHE A 147 3.00 0.00 8.38
C PHE A 147 4.06 -0.85 9.07
N ILE A 148 5.28 -0.33 9.23
CA ILE A 148 6.34 -0.97 10.03
C ILE A 148 5.86 -1.16 11.47
N GLU A 149 5.32 -0.10 12.09
CA GLU A 149 4.80 -0.16 13.46
C GLU A 149 3.68 -1.20 13.61
N ALA A 150 2.82 -1.36 12.59
CA ALA A 150 1.77 -2.37 12.59
C ALA A 150 2.33 -3.81 12.54
N ILE A 151 3.40 -4.06 11.78
CA ILE A 151 4.08 -5.35 11.74
C ILE A 151 4.75 -5.64 13.09
N THR A 152 5.48 -4.67 13.65
CA THR A 152 6.07 -4.78 14.98
C THR A 152 5.00 -5.08 16.04
N PHE A 153 3.86 -4.38 15.98
CA PHE A 153 2.71 -4.59 16.87
C PHE A 153 2.14 -6.00 16.77
N TYR A 154 2.02 -6.55 15.55
CA TYR A 154 1.53 -7.91 15.34
C TYR A 154 2.48 -8.96 15.91
N LYS A 155 3.79 -8.67 15.90
CA LYS A 155 4.84 -9.51 16.49
C LYS A 155 5.10 -9.25 17.97
N GLN A 156 4.24 -8.52 18.68
CA GLN A 156 4.45 -8.14 20.09
C GLN A 156 4.82 -9.31 21.03
N TYR A 157 4.37 -10.54 20.74
CA TYR A 157 4.70 -11.73 21.53
C TYR A 157 6.09 -12.32 21.26
N GLN A 158 6.75 -11.87 20.19
CA GLN A 158 8.11 -12.24 19.80
C GLN A 158 9.14 -11.16 20.18
N LYS A 159 8.70 -10.07 20.82
CA LYS A 159 9.53 -8.93 21.19
C LYS A 159 9.74 -8.86 22.70
N PHE A 160 10.82 -8.20 23.10
CA PHE A 160 11.02 -7.83 24.48
C PHE A 160 10.15 -6.61 24.83
N HIS A 161 9.49 -6.67 25.99
CA HIS A 161 8.64 -5.59 26.49
C HIS A 161 9.45 -4.72 27.43
N HIS A 162 9.58 -3.46 27.08
CA HIS A 162 10.24 -2.44 27.87
C HIS A 162 9.21 -1.68 28.69
N ILE A 163 9.63 -1.17 29.83
CA ILE A 163 8.83 -0.26 30.65
C ILE A 163 9.58 1.06 30.69
N ASP A 164 8.92 2.12 30.22
CA ASP A 164 9.46 3.46 30.31
C ASP A 164 9.58 3.86 31.78
N LYS A 165 10.78 4.29 32.20
CA LYS A 165 11.05 4.65 33.60
C LYS A 165 10.40 5.97 34.00
N GLU A 166 10.08 6.82 33.03
CA GLU A 166 9.47 8.14 33.29
C GLU A 166 7.95 8.08 33.25
N THR A 167 7.37 7.39 32.25
CA THR A 167 5.91 7.33 32.07
C THR A 167 5.26 6.08 32.66
N GLY A 168 6.05 5.01 32.90
CA GLY A 168 5.53 3.70 33.30
C GLY A 168 4.83 2.94 32.18
N GLU A 169 4.87 3.43 30.94
CA GLU A 169 4.21 2.81 29.80
C GLU A 169 5.00 1.60 29.26
N GLU A 170 4.27 0.51 28.96
CA GLU A 170 4.82 -0.66 28.29
C GLU A 170 4.99 -0.37 26.79
N TYR A 171 6.18 -0.64 26.26
CA TYR A 171 6.48 -0.45 24.86
C TYR A 171 7.36 -1.58 24.29
N ILE A 172 7.23 -1.77 22.98
CA ILE A 172 8.09 -2.68 22.19
C ILE A 172 8.85 -1.88 21.14
N GLU A 173 10.02 -2.39 20.77
CA GLU A 173 10.88 -1.76 19.77
C GLU A 173 10.83 -2.49 18.43
N THR A 174 10.83 -1.71 17.35
CA THR A 174 10.94 -2.23 15.99
C THR A 174 12.34 -2.79 15.77
N SER A 175 12.40 -4.00 15.21
CA SER A 175 13.65 -4.64 14.77
C SER A 175 13.89 -4.48 13.27
N ILE A 176 15.12 -4.80 12.83
CA ILE A 176 15.50 -4.71 11.42
C ILE A 176 14.71 -5.72 10.58
N GLU A 177 14.42 -6.90 11.14
CA GLU A 177 13.60 -7.94 10.51
C GLU A 177 12.18 -7.45 10.23
N ASP A 178 11.59 -6.64 11.12
CA ASP A 178 10.25 -6.07 10.92
C ASP A 178 10.25 -5.08 9.75
N ILE A 179 11.32 -4.30 9.60
CA ILE A 179 11.50 -3.35 8.49
C ILE A 179 11.69 -4.11 7.17
N GLN A 180 12.42 -5.22 7.18
CA GLN A 180 12.60 -6.07 5.99
C GLN A 180 11.27 -6.66 5.51
N GLU A 181 10.48 -7.24 6.42
CA GLU A 181 9.16 -7.77 6.08
C GLU A 181 8.20 -6.65 5.64
N ALA A 182 8.27 -5.48 6.27
CA ALA A 182 7.51 -4.31 5.83
C ALA A 182 7.87 -3.92 4.40
N ASN A 183 9.16 -3.89 4.08
CA ASN A 183 9.66 -3.55 2.75
C ASN A 183 9.19 -4.56 1.69
N GLU A 184 9.22 -5.85 2.00
CA GLU A 184 8.73 -6.89 1.11
C GLU A 184 7.25 -6.70 0.78
N LEU A 185 6.41 -6.48 1.81
CA LEU A 185 4.97 -6.35 1.64
C LEU A 185 4.53 -5.02 1.01
N ILE A 186 5.20 -3.91 1.34
CA ILE A 186 4.79 -2.58 0.88
C ILE A 186 5.33 -2.24 -0.51
N LYS A 187 6.34 -2.96 -1.01
CA LYS A 187 7.02 -2.67 -2.28
C LYS A 187 6.05 -2.52 -3.44
N GLU A 188 5.08 -3.43 -3.58
CA GLU A 188 4.08 -3.36 -4.65
C GLU A 188 3.21 -2.10 -4.52
N VAL A 189 2.79 -1.77 -3.30
CA VAL A 189 1.98 -0.57 -3.06
C VAL A 189 2.76 0.71 -3.35
N LEU A 190 4.04 0.76 -3.00
CA LEU A 190 4.93 1.88 -3.34
C LEU A 190 5.12 2.00 -4.84
N LEU A 191 5.32 0.87 -5.54
CA LEU A 191 5.48 0.83 -6.98
C LEU A 191 4.25 1.38 -7.69
N ARG A 192 3.06 0.92 -7.31
CA ARG A 192 1.79 1.43 -7.84
C ARG A 192 1.55 2.91 -7.52
N LYS A 193 1.95 3.37 -6.33
CA LYS A 193 1.87 4.79 -5.95
C LYS A 193 2.90 5.68 -6.65
N SER A 194 3.95 5.10 -7.21
CA SER A 194 4.99 5.81 -7.99
C SER A 194 4.70 5.77 -9.49
N ASP A 195 3.67 5.04 -9.89
CA ASP A 195 3.28 4.87 -11.28
C ASP A 195 2.46 6.07 -11.78
N THR A 196 2.79 6.57 -12.96
CA THR A 196 2.11 7.70 -13.60
C THR A 196 0.81 7.30 -14.28
N ILE A 197 0.62 6.01 -14.53
CA ILE A 197 -0.58 5.46 -15.17
C ILE A 197 -1.44 4.67 -14.19
N THR A 198 -2.71 4.48 -14.54
CA THR A 198 -3.64 3.66 -13.76
C THR A 198 -3.23 2.19 -13.80
N GLY A 199 -3.55 1.42 -12.76
CA GLY A 199 -3.34 -0.01 -12.67
C GLY A 199 -3.92 -0.76 -13.86
N ALA A 200 -5.13 -0.43 -14.32
CA ALA A 200 -5.71 -1.03 -15.52
C ALA A 200 -4.89 -0.73 -16.80
N SER A 201 -4.39 0.50 -16.95
CA SER A 201 -3.53 0.86 -18.09
C SER A 201 -2.15 0.21 -18.00
N ARG A 202 -1.63 0.02 -16.78
CA ARG A 202 -0.38 -0.70 -16.51
C ARG A 202 -0.52 -2.18 -16.87
N ASN A 203 -1.57 -2.85 -16.41
CA ASN A 203 -1.85 -4.24 -16.76
C ASN A 203 -2.00 -4.40 -18.29
N TYR A 204 -2.70 -3.47 -18.94
CA TYR A 204 -2.79 -3.44 -20.40
C TYR A 204 -1.42 -3.29 -21.08
N LEU A 205 -0.56 -2.41 -20.59
CA LEU A 205 0.79 -2.20 -21.14
C LEU A 205 1.68 -3.44 -20.96
N GLU A 206 1.64 -4.10 -19.80
CA GLU A 206 2.43 -5.30 -19.57
C GLU A 206 1.95 -6.48 -20.44
N ASN A 207 0.63 -6.66 -20.60
CA ASN A 207 0.06 -7.65 -21.53
C ASN A 207 0.44 -7.36 -22.99
N LEU A 208 0.48 -6.08 -23.37
CA LEU A 208 0.93 -5.66 -24.68
C LEU A 208 2.42 -5.99 -24.90
N LYS A 209 3.29 -5.78 -23.90
CA LYS A 209 4.71 -6.15 -23.98
C LYS A 209 4.89 -7.66 -24.17
N ILE A 210 4.19 -8.47 -23.40
CA ILE A 210 4.22 -9.94 -23.52
C ILE A 210 3.83 -10.36 -24.93
N TYR A 211 2.71 -9.84 -25.44
CA TYR A 211 2.24 -10.14 -26.79
C TYR A 211 3.26 -9.77 -27.88
N LEU A 212 3.84 -8.58 -27.81
CA LEU A 212 4.85 -8.12 -28.77
C LEU A 212 6.11 -9.00 -28.75
N GLN A 213 6.52 -9.43 -27.55
CA GLN A 213 7.65 -10.33 -27.38
C GLN A 213 7.37 -11.72 -27.97
N GLU A 214 6.19 -12.28 -27.73
CA GLU A 214 5.78 -13.58 -28.29
C GLU A 214 5.70 -13.56 -29.82
N GLN A 215 5.25 -12.45 -30.41
CA GLN A 215 5.14 -12.29 -31.86
C GLN A 215 6.44 -11.80 -32.52
N ASN A 216 7.50 -11.52 -31.74
CA ASN A 216 8.74 -10.89 -32.20
C ASN A 216 8.48 -9.60 -33.02
N GLN A 217 7.55 -8.77 -32.56
CA GLN A 217 7.19 -7.51 -33.20
C GLN A 217 7.55 -6.32 -32.33
N THR A 218 7.98 -5.23 -32.96
CA THR A 218 8.24 -3.95 -32.28
C THR A 218 7.11 -2.95 -32.45
N THR A 219 6.33 -3.08 -33.53
CA THR A 219 5.23 -2.17 -33.87
C THR A 219 3.92 -2.93 -33.98
N PHE A 220 2.83 -2.33 -33.53
CA PHE A 220 1.48 -2.91 -33.61
C PHE A 220 0.45 -1.90 -34.12
N THR A 221 -0.72 -2.40 -34.50
CA THR A 221 -1.89 -1.57 -34.83
C THR A 221 -2.95 -1.62 -33.75
N SER A 222 -3.77 -0.58 -33.63
CA SER A 222 -4.89 -0.60 -32.68
C SER A 222 -5.89 -1.73 -32.97
N TYR A 223 -6.09 -2.09 -34.24
CA TYR A 223 -7.05 -3.14 -34.60
C TYR A 223 -6.58 -4.54 -34.15
N GLU A 224 -5.31 -4.83 -34.35
CA GLU A 224 -4.66 -6.09 -33.96
C GLU A 224 -4.78 -6.34 -32.46
N ILE A 225 -4.33 -5.38 -31.64
CA ILE A 225 -4.37 -5.50 -30.18
C ILE A 225 -5.79 -5.63 -29.66
N ARG A 226 -6.74 -4.93 -30.28
CA ARG A 226 -8.16 -5.02 -29.90
C ARG A 226 -8.71 -6.43 -30.10
N ARG A 227 -8.37 -7.10 -31.21
CA ARG A 227 -8.80 -8.48 -31.46
C ARG A 227 -8.12 -9.46 -30.52
N LYS A 228 -6.82 -9.29 -30.28
CA LYS A 228 -6.05 -10.21 -29.43
C LYS A 228 -6.46 -10.13 -27.96
N LEU A 229 -6.53 -8.91 -27.41
CA LEU A 229 -6.88 -8.67 -26.00
C LEU A 229 -8.39 -8.54 -25.76
N ARG A 230 -9.22 -8.75 -26.79
CA ARG A 230 -10.70 -8.71 -26.71
C ARG A 230 -11.25 -7.43 -26.06
N LEU A 231 -10.67 -6.29 -26.39
CA LEU A 231 -11.06 -4.99 -25.81
C LEU A 231 -12.13 -4.29 -26.64
N THR A 232 -12.92 -3.43 -26.00
CA THR A 232 -13.81 -2.50 -26.72
C THR A 232 -12.99 -1.36 -27.35
N LYS A 233 -13.55 -0.70 -28.36
CA LYS A 233 -12.91 0.45 -29.03
C LYS A 233 -12.61 1.60 -28.06
N THR A 234 -13.57 1.92 -27.20
CA THR A 234 -13.50 3.04 -26.25
C THR A 234 -12.47 2.80 -25.16
N THR A 235 -12.47 1.61 -24.55
CA THR A 235 -11.52 1.23 -23.51
C THR A 235 -10.08 1.28 -24.02
N GLN A 236 -9.83 0.66 -25.20
CA GLN A 236 -8.51 0.71 -25.82
C GLN A 236 -8.07 2.15 -26.10
N TRP A 237 -8.97 2.97 -26.66
CA TRP A 237 -8.64 4.35 -26.99
C TRP A 237 -8.21 5.12 -25.74
N ARG A 238 -8.90 4.93 -24.61
CA ARG A 238 -8.56 5.54 -23.32
C ARG A 238 -7.17 5.12 -22.84
N TYR A 239 -6.86 3.82 -22.88
CA TYR A 239 -5.53 3.33 -22.52
C TYR A 239 -4.45 3.91 -23.43
N HIS A 240 -4.67 3.94 -24.75
CA HIS A 240 -3.73 4.54 -25.69
C HIS A 240 -3.52 6.04 -25.43
N GLN A 241 -4.57 6.81 -25.12
CA GLN A 241 -4.39 8.23 -24.79
C GLN A 241 -3.50 8.40 -23.57
N GLN A 242 -3.80 7.70 -22.47
CA GLN A 242 -3.02 7.81 -21.24
C GLN A 242 -1.56 7.38 -21.45
N LEU A 243 -1.33 6.31 -22.20
CA LEU A 243 0.02 5.83 -22.51
C LEU A 243 0.80 6.78 -23.43
N LEU A 244 0.13 7.46 -24.36
CA LEU A 244 0.74 8.49 -25.20
C LEU A 244 1.09 9.74 -24.39
N GLU A 245 0.18 10.19 -23.53
CA GLU A 245 0.38 11.35 -22.65
C GLU A 245 1.54 11.15 -21.67
N ASN A 246 1.73 9.92 -21.19
CA ASN A 246 2.82 9.54 -20.29
C ASN A 246 4.07 9.00 -21.02
N ASN A 247 4.15 9.17 -22.35
CA ASN A 247 5.29 8.77 -23.19
C ASN A 247 5.64 7.26 -23.20
N HIS A 248 4.76 6.37 -22.72
CA HIS A 248 4.96 4.92 -22.81
C HIS A 248 4.72 4.38 -24.23
N LEU A 249 3.91 5.08 -25.04
CA LEU A 249 3.68 4.77 -26.45
C LEU A 249 4.13 5.92 -27.34
N LYS A 250 4.58 5.59 -28.55
CA LYS A 250 4.84 6.54 -29.64
C LYS A 250 4.11 6.13 -30.90
N LYS A 251 3.68 7.13 -31.68
CA LYS A 251 3.04 6.94 -32.99
C LYS A 251 4.11 6.81 -34.07
N VAL A 252 4.05 5.73 -34.85
CA VAL A 252 4.98 5.46 -35.95
C VAL A 252 4.21 5.45 -37.27
N LYS A 253 4.77 6.06 -38.31
CA LYS A 253 4.24 5.99 -39.68
C LYS A 253 5.18 5.14 -40.52
N LYS A 254 4.66 4.09 -41.16
CA LYS A 254 5.39 3.35 -42.19
C LYS A 254 5.21 4.06 -43.54
N LYS A 255 6.31 4.23 -44.28
CA LYS A 255 6.32 5.00 -45.54
C LYS A 255 5.42 4.30 -46.57
N GLY A 256 4.39 4.99 -47.07
CA GLY A 256 3.47 4.48 -48.10
C GLY A 256 2.22 3.77 -47.58
N GLU A 257 2.04 3.62 -46.26
CA GLU A 257 0.82 3.04 -45.69
C GLU A 257 -0.06 4.09 -44.99
N PRO A 258 -1.39 4.08 -45.20
CA PRO A 258 -2.30 4.98 -44.48
C PRO A 258 -2.53 4.54 -43.03
N THR A 259 -2.07 3.34 -42.65
CA THR A 259 -2.32 2.74 -41.34
C THR A 259 -1.45 3.36 -40.25
N GLN A 260 -2.07 3.67 -39.11
CA GLN A 260 -1.36 4.19 -37.94
C GLN A 260 -0.77 3.04 -37.12
N TYR A 261 0.54 3.06 -36.93
CA TYR A 261 1.25 2.12 -36.06
C TYR A 261 1.64 2.78 -34.73
N TYR A 262 1.84 1.94 -33.73
CA TYR A 262 2.29 2.30 -32.41
C TYR A 262 3.49 1.43 -32.03
N GLU A 263 4.37 1.98 -31.20
CA GLU A 263 5.54 1.30 -30.66
C GLU A 263 5.69 1.69 -29.18
N ILE A 264 6.17 0.77 -28.36
CA ILE A 264 6.47 1.02 -26.94
C ILE A 264 7.80 1.78 -26.86
N THR A 265 7.84 2.88 -26.11
CA THR A 265 9.03 3.72 -26.00
C THR A 265 10.14 3.05 -25.19
N ASN A 266 9.82 2.59 -23.97
CA ASN A 266 10.75 1.86 -23.10
C ASN A 266 10.08 0.58 -22.55
N PRO A 267 10.45 -0.62 -23.02
CA PRO A 267 9.93 -1.88 -22.50
C PRO A 267 10.29 -2.16 -21.03
N ASN A 268 11.43 -1.64 -20.56
CA ASN A 268 11.99 -1.96 -19.24
C ASN A 268 11.63 -0.94 -18.14
N GLU A 269 10.90 0.13 -18.46
CA GLU A 269 10.63 1.24 -17.54
C GLU A 269 10.06 0.78 -16.17
N TYR A 270 9.11 -0.15 -16.16
CA TYR A 270 8.52 -0.65 -14.92
C TYR A 270 9.53 -1.41 -14.05
N LYS A 271 10.41 -2.20 -14.68
CA LYS A 271 11.48 -2.94 -13.99
C LYS A 271 12.57 -1.99 -13.47
N GLU A 272 12.86 -0.93 -14.22
CA GLU A 272 13.77 0.14 -13.78
C GLU A 272 13.21 0.86 -12.55
N LEU A 273 11.91 1.20 -12.55
CA LEU A 273 11.23 1.81 -11.41
C LEU A 273 11.23 0.87 -10.19
N GLU A 274 10.91 -0.42 -10.40
CA GLU A 274 10.95 -1.43 -9.36
C GLU A 274 12.36 -1.58 -8.76
N ALA A 275 13.40 -1.59 -9.60
CA ALA A 275 14.79 -1.68 -9.17
C ALA A 275 15.20 -0.44 -8.35
N GLN A 276 14.82 0.76 -8.79
CA GLN A 276 15.07 2.00 -8.05
C GLN A 276 14.43 1.99 -6.66
N ILE A 277 13.17 1.56 -6.56
CA ILE A 277 12.48 1.47 -5.26
C ILE A 277 13.16 0.42 -4.38
N SER A 278 13.46 -0.76 -4.93
CA SER A 278 14.11 -1.84 -4.20
C SER A 278 15.48 -1.43 -3.68
N GLN A 279 16.26 -0.74 -4.51
CA GLN A 279 17.58 -0.23 -4.16
C GLN A 279 17.49 0.79 -3.02
N ALA A 280 16.57 1.75 -3.10
CA ALA A 280 16.41 2.76 -2.05
C ALA A 280 16.00 2.15 -0.70
N LEU A 281 15.10 1.15 -0.71
CA LEU A 281 14.71 0.43 0.51
C LEU A 281 15.89 -0.37 1.09
N GLN A 282 16.69 -1.01 0.24
CA GLN A 282 17.88 -1.74 0.65
C GLN A 282 18.97 -0.82 1.21
N GLU A 283 19.20 0.34 0.58
CA GLU A 283 20.15 1.35 1.05
C GLU A 283 19.78 1.86 2.46
N CYS A 284 18.49 2.00 2.77
CA CYS A 284 18.04 2.35 4.12
C CYS A 284 18.44 1.27 5.15
N ILE A 285 18.27 0.00 4.81
CA ILE A 285 18.66 -1.12 5.67
C ILE A 285 20.19 -1.15 5.85
N ASP A 286 20.94 -0.95 4.77
CA ASP A 286 22.40 -0.93 4.83
C ASP A 286 22.93 0.23 5.70
N GLN A 287 22.27 1.40 5.65
CA GLN A 287 22.58 2.53 6.53
C GLN A 287 22.28 2.19 8.00
N ILE A 288 21.13 1.60 8.29
CA ILE A 288 20.76 1.16 9.65
C ILE A 288 21.80 0.19 10.21
N ASN A 289 22.23 -0.78 9.41
CA ASN A 289 23.26 -1.75 9.78
C ASN A 289 24.62 -1.10 10.05
N ARG A 290 25.01 -0.09 9.26
CA ARG A 290 26.27 0.65 9.48
C ARG A 290 26.24 1.45 10.78
N SER A 291 25.12 2.10 11.08
CA SER A 291 24.95 2.90 12.31
C SER A 291 24.97 2.05 13.58
N THR A 292 24.29 0.89 13.57
CA THR A 292 24.27 -0.04 14.71
C THR A 292 25.65 -0.65 15.00
N VAL A 293 26.44 -0.94 13.96
CA VAL A 293 27.83 -1.42 14.12
C VAL A 293 28.71 -0.34 14.78
N GLN A 294 28.53 0.94 14.46
CA GLN A 294 29.30 2.03 15.07
C GLN A 294 29.00 2.21 16.57
N GLU A 295 27.74 2.11 16.99
CA GLU A 295 27.36 2.22 18.41
C GLU A 295 27.93 1.07 19.26
N SER A 296 27.97 -0.16 18.72
CA SER A 296 28.56 -1.31 19.43
C SER A 296 30.09 -1.23 19.61
N SER A 297 30.78 -0.44 18.77
CA SER A 297 32.24 -0.27 18.82
C SER A 297 32.71 0.78 19.83
N THR A 298 31.81 1.68 20.27
CA THR A 298 32.14 2.78 21.20
C THR A 298 31.86 2.46 22.67
N THR A 299 31.18 1.34 22.99
CA THR A 299 30.83 0.95 24.37
C THR A 299 31.91 0.15 25.12
N LYS A 300 33.16 0.09 24.62
CA LYS A 300 34.30 -0.49 25.36
C LYS A 300 35.39 0.55 25.60
N THR A 301 35.25 1.39 26.64
CA THR A 301 36.35 1.79 27.55
C THR A 301 35.77 2.54 28.77
N GLU A 302 35.10 1.85 29.70
CA GLU A 302 35.09 2.29 31.10
C GLU A 302 36.18 1.50 31.83
N ARG A 303 37.36 2.11 31.91
CA ARG A 303 38.48 1.63 32.73
C ARG A 303 38.10 1.81 34.20
N THR A 304 37.86 0.69 34.88
CA THR A 304 37.79 0.55 36.33
C THR A 304 39.03 1.18 36.98
N LYS A 305 38.90 2.36 37.60
CA LYS A 305 39.91 2.90 38.50
C LYS A 305 39.83 2.16 39.83
N LYS A 306 40.76 1.22 40.03
CA LYS A 306 41.05 0.60 41.32
C LYS A 306 41.37 1.68 42.36
N THR A 307 40.59 1.72 43.42
CA THR A 307 40.87 2.42 44.68
C THR A 307 42.19 1.88 45.24
N LYS A 308 43.20 2.74 45.40
CA LYS A 308 44.38 2.44 46.22
C LYS A 308 44.03 2.79 47.66
N SER A 309 43.98 1.79 48.52
CA SER A 309 44.16 1.93 49.95
C SER A 309 45.55 2.49 50.24
N VAL A 310 45.61 3.47 51.14
CA VAL A 310 46.86 3.88 51.80
C VAL A 310 46.60 3.78 53.30
N SER A 311 47.47 2.97 53.91
CA SER A 311 47.92 2.80 55.29
C SER A 311 47.22 3.54 56.42
#